data_AF-A0A2E4IC87-F1
#
_entry.id   AF-A0A2E4IC87-F1
#
_cell.length_a   1.000
_cell.length_b   1.000
_cell.length_c   1.000
_cell.angle_alpha   90.00
_cell.angle_beta   90.00
_cell.angle_gamma   90.00
#
_symmetry.space_group_name_H-M   'P 1'
#
loop_
_entity.id
_entity.type
_entity.pdbx_description
1 polymer ?
#
loop_
_entity_poly.entity_id
_entity_poly.type
_entity_poly.pdbx_seq_one_letter_code
_entity_poly.pdbx_strand_id
1 'polypeptide(L)' 'MGEEYVTEFTKIYTELASSSEIEFIPFFLEGVAGHENLLLKDGKHPNAEGQLIVAENIWKSLEMML' A
#
# COMPACT_ATOMS: atom_id res chain seq x y z
N MET A 1 -17.93 -7.57 0.41
CA MET A 1 -17.56 -7.56 1.85
C MET A 1 -17.61 -6.11 2.33
N GLY A 2 -17.93 -5.87 3.60
CA GLY A 2 -18.15 -4.53 4.15
C GLY A 2 -16.96 -3.99 4.95
N GLU A 3 -17.18 -2.88 5.64
CA GLU A 3 -16.18 -2.18 6.47
C GLU A 3 -15.54 -3.07 7.53
N GLU A 4 -16.32 -3.92 8.21
CA GLU A 4 -15.83 -4.86 9.21
C GLU A 4 -14.71 -5.76 8.66
N TYR A 5 -14.90 -6.30 7.45
CA TYR A 5 -13.89 -7.14 6.80
C TYR A 5 -12.61 -6.34 6.49
N VAL A 6 -12.75 -5.10 6.01
CA VAL A 6 -11.61 -4.23 5.68
C VAL A 6 -10.80 -3.90 6.93
N THR A 7 -11.50 -3.58 8.03
CA THR A 7 -10.88 -3.27 9.33
C THR A 7 -10.11 -4.48 9.86
N GLU A 8 -10.74 -5.65 9.93
CA GLU A 8 -10.10 -6.87 10.43
C GLU A 8 -8.94 -7.31 9.54
N PHE A 9 -9.08 -7.20 8.21
CA PHE A 9 -8.00 -7.54 7.28
C PHE A 9 -6.79 -6.62 7.44
N THR A 10 -7.01 -5.31 7.56
CA THR A 10 -5.94 -4.32 7.72
C THR A 10 -5.21 -4.52 9.06
N LYS A 11 -5.95 -4.87 10.12
CA LYS A 11 -5.41 -5.10 11.46
C LYS A 11 -4.36 -6.21 11.52
N ILE A 12 -4.46 -7.24 10.67
CA ILE A 12 -3.48 -8.33 10.60
C ILE A 12 -2.07 -7.81 10.38
N TYR A 13 -1.90 -6.85 9.46
CA TYR A 13 -0.58 -6.35 9.07
C TYR A 13 0.02 -5.41 10.13
N THR A 14 -0.80 -4.55 10.74
CA THR A 14 -0.34 -3.64 11.80
C THR A 14 0.08 -4.41 13.05
N GLU A 15 -0.68 -5.44 13.44
CA GLU A 15 -0.33 -6.33 14.56
C GLU A 15 0.93 -7.14 14.30
N LEU A 16 1.09 -7.67 13.08
CA LEU A 16 2.28 -8.43 12.70
C LEU A 16 3.55 -7.58 12.75
N ALA A 17 3.49 -6.35 12.22
CA ALA A 17 4.64 -5.46 12.22
C ALA A 17 5.04 -5.05 13.65
N SER A 18 4.06 -4.70 14.49
CA SER A 18 4.27 -4.36 15.89
C SER A 18 4.87 -5.52 16.70
N SER A 19 4.30 -6.73 16.58
CA SER A 19 4.77 -7.90 17.32
C SER A 19 6.13 -8.43 16.89
N SER A 20 6.54 -8.14 15.65
CA SER A 20 7.83 -8.56 15.10
C SER A 20 8.90 -7.46 15.15
N GLU A 21 8.56 -6.28 15.68
CA GLU A 21 9.44 -5.09 15.72
C GLU A 21 10.05 -4.74 14.35
N ILE A 22 9.26 -4.86 13.28
CA ILE A 22 9.66 -4.53 11.91
C ILE A 22 9.00 -3.25 11.42
N GLU A 23 9.68 -2.56 10.50
CA GLU A 23 9.15 -1.36 9.85
C GLU A 23 7.84 -1.68 9.11
N PHE A 24 6.87 -0.78 9.19
CA PHE A 24 5.54 -0.97 8.61
C PHE A 24 5.24 0.09 7.56
N ILE A 25 4.94 -0.35 6.34
CA ILE A 25 4.44 0.53 5.26
C ILE A 25 2.91 0.47 5.28
N PRO A 26 2.19 1.51 5.73
CA PRO A 26 0.75 1.42 5.98
C PRO A 26 -0.08 1.11 4.74
N PHE A 27 0.21 1.75 3.60
CA PHE A 27 -0.45 1.50 2.34
C PHE A 27 0.41 1.94 1.15
N PHE A 28 0.98 0.99 0.41
CA PHE A 28 1.90 1.32 -0.69
C PHE A 28 1.20 1.89 -1.93
N LEU A 29 -0.12 1.69 -2.08
CA LEU A 29 -0.93 2.23 -3.17
C LEU A 29 -1.51 3.62 -2.86
N GLU A 30 -1.07 4.28 -1.79
CA GLU A 30 -1.51 5.64 -1.44
C GLU A 30 -1.29 6.60 -2.62
N GLY A 31 -2.34 7.37 -2.97
CA GLY A 31 -2.34 8.25 -4.14
C GLY A 31 -2.44 7.56 -5.51
N VAL A 32 -2.62 6.24 -5.55
CA VAL A 32 -2.80 5.45 -6.80
C VAL A 32 -4.15 4.75 -6.82
N ALA A 33 -4.52 4.07 -5.73
CA ALA A 33 -5.80 3.40 -5.62
C ALA A 33 -6.96 4.41 -5.78
N GLY A 34 -7.92 4.09 -6.65
CA GLY A 34 -9.07 4.97 -6.93
C GLY A 34 -8.82 6.06 -7.97
N HIS A 35 -7.58 6.23 -8.46
CA HIS A 35 -7.25 7.18 -9.53
C HIS A 35 -7.23 6.47 -10.89
N GLU A 36 -8.33 6.53 -11.64
CA GLU A 36 -8.50 5.77 -12.90
C GLU A 36 -7.35 5.98 -13.91
N ASN A 37 -6.78 7.17 -13.99
CA ASN A 37 -5.67 7.48 -14.88
C ASN A 37 -4.34 6.80 -14.49
N LEU A 38 -4.24 6.28 -13.26
CA LEU A 38 -3.05 5.59 -12.74
C LEU A 38 -3.24 4.07 -12.70
N LEU A 39 -4.38 3.55 -13.19
CA LEU A 39 -4.72 2.13 -13.16
C LEU A 39 -4.74 1.51 -14.57
N LEU A 40 -4.61 0.19 -14.63
CA LEU A 40 -4.95 -0.60 -15.80
C LEU A 40 -6.47 -0.58 -16.02
N LYS A 41 -6.90 -1.06 -17.20
CA LYS A 41 -8.32 -1.13 -17.57
C LYS A 41 -9.20 -1.95 -16.62
N ASP A 42 -8.62 -2.75 -15.74
CA ASP A 42 -9.34 -3.54 -14.72
C ASP A 42 -9.72 -2.74 -13.46
N GLY A 43 -9.25 -1.50 -13.36
CA GLY A 43 -9.50 -0.59 -12.23
C GLY A 43 -8.89 -1.05 -10.92
N LYS A 44 -7.88 -1.94 -10.93
CA LYS A 44 -7.28 -2.52 -9.71
C LYS A 44 -5.78 -2.37 -9.68
N HIS A 45 -5.11 -2.65 -10.79
CA HIS A 45 -3.66 -2.68 -10.83
C HIS A 45 -3.10 -1.35 -11.33
N PRO A 46 -2.02 -0.82 -10.74
CA PRO A 46 -1.36 0.37 -11.25
C PRO A 46 -0.85 0.16 -12.69
N ASN A 47 -1.01 1.17 -13.54
CA ASN A 47 -0.32 1.23 -14.83
C ASN A 47 1.13 1.72 -14.65
N ALA A 48 1.85 1.96 -15.75
CA ALA A 48 3.26 2.38 -15.69
C ALA A 48 3.50 3.65 -14.85
N GLU A 49 2.62 4.65 -14.94
CA GLU A 49 2.73 5.87 -14.15
C GLU A 49 2.40 5.62 -12.68
N GLY A 50 1.35 4.83 -12.40
CA GLY A 50 0.99 4.44 -11.05
C GLY A 50 2.10 3.66 -10.34
N GLN A 51 2.82 2.79 -11.06
CA GLN A 51 3.96 2.04 -10.50
C GLN A 51 5.11 2.96 -10.03
N LEU A 52 5.33 4.10 -10.67
CA LEU A 52 6.34 5.07 -10.22
C LEU A 52 5.98 5.63 -8.84
N ILE A 53 4.70 5.99 -8.62
CA ILE A 53 4.24 6.49 -7.33
C ILE A 53 4.32 5.40 -6.25
N VAL A 54 3.96 4.15 -6.59
CA VAL A 54 4.12 3.00 -5.68
C VAL A 54 5.57 2.83 -5.25
N ALA A 55 6.51 2.93 -6.19
CA ALA A 55 7.94 2.83 -5.89
C ALA A 55 8.38 3.95 -4.93
N GLU A 56 7.97 5.19 -5.16
CA GLU A 56 8.26 6.33 -4.28
C GLU A 56 7.68 6.14 -2.86
N ASN A 57 6.46 5.59 -2.75
CA ASN A 57 5.84 5.32 -1.45
C ASN A 57 6.64 4.29 -0.63
N ILE A 58 7.16 3.26 -1.29
CA ILE A 58 8.00 2.24 -0.66
C ILE A 58 9.39 2.81 -0.34
N TRP A 59 9.95 3.61 -1.25
CA TRP A 59 11.29 4.18 -1.12
C TRP A 59 11.44 5.05 0.12
N LYS A 60 10.41 5.85 0.46
CA LYS A 60 10.38 6.68 1.68
C LYS A 60 10.69 5.88 2.95
N SER A 61 10.29 4.62 3.01
CA SER A 61 10.60 3.73 4.15
C SER A 61 11.94 3.04 3.98
N LEU A 62 12.23 2.50 2.78
CA LEU A 62 13.47 1.74 2.54
C LEU A 62 14.75 2.59 2.66
N GLU A 63 14.72 3.85 2.23
CA GLU A 63 15.89 4.73 2.27
C GLU A 63 16.40 4.97 3.69
N MET A 64 15.51 5.00 4.68
CA MET A 64 15.87 5.18 6.10
C MET A 64 16.55 3.94 6.71
N MET A 65 16.50 2.79 6.04
CA MET A 65 17.02 1.51 6.53
C MET A 65 18.40 1.15 5.97
N LEU A 66 18.91 1.92 5.00
CA LEU A 66 20.22 1.76 4.36
C LEU A 66 21.30 2.58 5.07
#